data_AF-A0A9X0YR49-F1
#
_entry.id   AF-A0A9X0YR49-F1
#
_cell.length_a   1.000
_cell.length_b   1.000
_cell.length_c   1.000
_cell.angle_alpha   90.00
_cell.angle_beta   90.00
_cell.angle_gamma   90.00
#
_symmetry.space_group_name_H-M   'P 1'
#
loop_
_entity.id
_entity.type
_entity.pdbx_description
1 polymer ?
#
loop_
_entity_poly.entity_id
_entity_poly.type
_entity_poly.pdbx_seq_one_letter_code
_entity_poly.pdbx_strand_id
1 'polypeptide(L)' 'MNWKDVRQDFPDQWVLIEAVQAYTNKDSERILEEITPLEKFSNSPDAMRV' A
#
# COMPACT_ATOMS: atom_id res chain seq x y z
N MET A 1 -6.93 4.49 -5.45
CA MET A 1 -7.67 3.22 -5.14
C MET A 1 -7.67 2.96 -3.64
N ASN A 2 -8.60 2.17 -3.11
CA ASN A 2 -8.62 1.81 -1.69
C ASN A 2 -7.81 0.51 -1.45
N TRP A 3 -7.51 0.17 -0.19
CA TRP A 3 -6.73 -1.02 0.14
C TRP A 3 -7.39 -2.35 -0.29
N LYS A 4 -8.72 -2.42 -0.33
CA LYS A 4 -9.45 -3.61 -0.79
C LYS A 4 -9.19 -3.86 -2.28
N ASP A 5 -9.16 -2.81 -3.09
CA ASP A 5 -8.86 -2.90 -4.53
C ASP A 5 -7.45 -3.45 -4.76
N VAL A 6 -6.46 -2.94 -4.01
CA VAL A 6 -5.06 -3.44 -4.10
C VAL A 6 -4.96 -4.93 -3.78
N ARG A 7 -5.65 -5.39 -2.73
CA ARG A 7 -5.62 -6.83 -2.40
C ARG A 7 -6.28 -7.72 -3.46
N GLN A 8 -7.24 -7.19 -4.19
CA GLN A 8 -7.90 -7.93 -5.28
C GLN A 8 -7.01 -8.00 -6.52
N ASP A 9 -6.35 -6.90 -6.87
CA ASP A 9 -5.55 -6.79 -8.10
C ASP A 9 -4.14 -7.39 -7.96
N PHE A 10 -3.62 -7.47 -6.73
CA PHE A 10 -2.27 -7.97 -6.43
C PHE A 10 -2.29 -9.07 -5.34
N PRO A 11 -2.96 -10.21 -5.58
CA PRO A 11 -3.00 -11.31 -4.62
C PRO A 11 -1.61 -11.92 -4.44
N ASP A 12 -1.22 -12.21 -3.19
CA ASP A 12 0.06 -12.84 -2.83
C ASP A 12 1.30 -12.11 -3.38
N GLN A 13 1.22 -10.78 -3.49
CA GLN A 13 2.32 -9.91 -3.92
C GLN A 13 2.70 -8.92 -2.81
N TRP A 14 3.96 -8.52 -2.80
CA TRP A 14 4.41 -7.34 -2.07
C TRP A 14 4.22 -6.12 -2.98
N VAL A 15 3.66 -5.03 -2.47
CA VAL A 15 3.30 -3.86 -3.27
C VAL A 15 3.85 -2.59 -2.61
N LEU A 16 4.63 -1.81 -3.36
CA LEU A 16 5.01 -0.45 -2.98
C LEU A 16 3.86 0.49 -3.36
N ILE A 17 3.43 1.33 -2.41
CA ILE A 17 2.31 2.25 -2.60
C ILE A 17 2.70 3.69 -2.29
N GLU A 18 2.10 4.62 -3.03
CA GLU A 18 2.03 6.03 -2.64
C GLU A 18 0.72 6.28 -1.88
N ALA A 19 0.79 6.95 -0.74
CA ALA A 19 -0.37 7.41 0.01
C ALA A 19 -0.84 8.77 -0.54
N VAL A 20 -1.69 8.74 -1.56
CA VAL A 20 -2.22 9.94 -2.24
C VAL A 20 -3.06 10.78 -1.27
N GLN A 21 -3.95 10.14 -0.52
CA GLN A 21 -4.75 10.80 0.51
C GLN A 21 -4.74 9.99 1.79
N ALA A 22 -4.27 10.62 2.86
CA ALA A 22 -4.21 10.01 4.16
C ALA A 22 -4.18 11.07 5.27
N TYR A 23 -4.73 10.73 6.43
CA TYR A 23 -4.73 11.57 7.63
C TYR A 23 -4.34 10.76 8.86
N THR A 24 -3.92 11.43 9.93
CA THR A 24 -3.67 10.79 11.23
C THR A 24 -4.89 10.99 12.12
N ASN A 25 -5.46 9.92 12.65
CA ASN A 25 -6.64 10.01 13.51
C ASN A 25 -6.27 10.38 14.96
N LYS A 26 -7.29 10.55 15.80
CA LYS A 26 -7.13 10.88 17.23
C LYS A 26 -6.36 9.82 18.04
N ASP A 27 -6.36 8.58 17.54
CA ASP A 27 -5.68 7.43 18.15
C ASP A 27 -4.24 7.28 17.62
N SER A 28 -3.74 8.30 16.89
CA SER A 28 -2.41 8.36 16.28
C SER A 28 -2.15 7.32 15.19
N GLU A 29 -3.20 6.80 14.57
CA GLU A 29 -3.11 5.87 13.45
C GLU A 29 -3.10 6.63 12.12
N ARG A 30 -2.28 6.20 11.16
CA ARG A 30 -2.27 6.73 9.80
C ARG A 30 -3.34 6.02 8.97
N ILE A 31 -4.43 6.71 8.67
CA ILE A 31 -5.53 6.20 7.84
C ILE A 31 -5.24 6.51 6.38
N LEU A 32 -5.22 5.49 5.54
CA LEU A 32 -5.02 5.60 4.10
C LEU A 32 -6.39 5.58 3.40
N GLU A 33 -6.84 6.72 2.90
CA GLU A 33 -8.11 6.85 2.18
C GLU A 33 -7.94 6.53 0.70
N GLU A 34 -6.85 7.03 0.11
CA GLU A 34 -6.49 6.77 -1.27
C GLU A 34 -5.01 6.42 -1.39
N ILE A 35 -4.75 5.33 -2.10
CA ILE A 35 -3.40 4.83 -2.40
C ILE A 35 -3.26 4.53 -3.89
N THR A 36 -2.02 4.58 -4.37
CA THR A 36 -1.65 4.22 -5.73
C THR A 36 -0.51 3.19 -5.70
N PRO A 37 -0.69 1.97 -6.24
CA PRO A 37 0.40 1.02 -6.43
C PRO A 37 1.44 1.57 -7.41
N LEU A 38 2.70 1.54 -7.01
CA LEU A 38 3.84 1.95 -7.83
C LEU A 38 4.55 0.73 -8.42
N GLU A 39 4.86 -0.24 -7.57
CA GLU A 39 5.63 -1.43 -7.94
C GLU A 39 5.13 -2.69 -7.21
N LYS A 40 5.42 -3.86 -7.78
CA LYS A 40 5.09 -5.15 -7.20
C LYS A 40 6.29 -6.09 -7.20
N PHE A 41 6.36 -6.93 -6.18
CA PHE A 41 7.46 -7.84 -5.96
C PHE A 41 6.94 -9.22 -5.56
N SER A 42 7.66 -10.26 -5.99
CA SER A 42 7.35 -11.65 -5.65
C SER A 42 7.91 -12.07 -4.28
N ASN A 43 8.77 -11.27 -3.64
CA ASN A 43 9.35 -11.57 -2.34
C ASN A 43 9.63 -10.28 -1.54
N SER A 44 9.73 -10.40 -0.21
CA SER A 44 9.95 -9.26 0.67
C SER A 44 11.36 -8.67 0.61
N PRO A 45 12.46 -9.43 0.45
CA PRO A 45 13.78 -8.82 0.38
C PRO A 45 13.94 -7.85 -0.78
N ASP A 46 13.39 -8.17 -1.95
CA ASP A 46 13.45 -7.29 -3.12
C ASP A 46 12.56 -6.05 -2.91
N ALA A 47 11.37 -6.22 -2.32
CA ALA A 47 10.46 -5.12 -1.99
C ALA A 47 11.02 -4.11 -0.96
N MET A 48 12.05 -4.49 -0.21
CA MET A 48 12.68 -3.66 0.83
C MET A 48 14.00 -3.01 0.37
N ARG A 49 14.44 -3.29 -0.87
CA ARG A 49 15.66 -2.68 -1.45
C ARG A 49 15.37 -1.41 -2.25
N VAL A 50 14.09 -1.09 -2.44
CA VAL A 50 13.61 0.11 -3.15
C VAL A 50 13.90 1.37 -2.34
#